data_AF-A0A2E3XU89-F1
#
_entry.id   AF-A0A2E3XU89-F1
#
_cell.length_a   1.000
_cell.length_b   1.000
_cell.length_c   1.000
_cell.angle_alpha   90.00
_cell.angle_beta   90.00
_cell.angle_gamma   90.00
#
_symmetry.space_group_name_H-M   'P 1'
#
loop_
_entity.id
_entity.type
_entity.pdbx_description
1 polymer ?
#
loop_
_entity_poly.entity_id
_entity_poly.type
_entity_poly.pdbx_seq_one_letter_code
_entity_poly.pdbx_strand_id
1 'polypeptide(L)'
;MNAIRKLSHMLNLPHVVAALTVLVATTLAQSPCHAYDLAPFKKRFQFVRNDAGEVEFVRDSSITMNFSIRPYVKFIKESLQEEQAKMRSKADYDYQLEELFGSAAQTKNLVSGDNKSSNDARIIIDSMRELEKIDFDEVFSNPKFQEVITEFETKMGDALLKLDPTIMAHLTNKDFFYKKRVTYQVLTWGLNFAKRKLSSIPVLNTISYVLTKVEEMVRQRRIYHQNMLLHYLESFSEEELGITAMEVNHIMSSIYESRIAWYAFWESNSAKANWDQYGTNNFYSTIRFYNNRLRRIRDVYQSIGDRVNYGYQVATTEQGDVILDLANTSNMFSSKLSVAYFYDSPKKVQRRRMVAQLARLGLSFIPMGSFMKGIIDDYLDSFYRQQTLSEGALYGYFESMGDDEFITVLKKQVLNPFETL
;
A
#
# COMPACT_ATOMS: atom_id res chain seq x y z
N MET A 1 44.54 -55.74 -35.79
CA MET A 1 45.96 -55.91 -35.40
C MET A 1 46.26 -54.86 -34.34
N ASN A 2 46.00 -55.16 -33.06
CA ASN A 2 46.94 -55.82 -32.16
C ASN A 2 48.26 -55.05 -32.04
N ALA A 3 48.28 -54.12 -31.10
CA ALA A 3 49.36 -54.06 -30.12
C ALA A 3 48.89 -53.38 -28.81
N ILE A 4 48.54 -54.24 -27.83
CA ILE A 4 48.93 -54.14 -26.41
C ILE A 4 48.14 -53.10 -25.60
N ARG A 5 47.19 -53.41 -24.70
CA ARG A 5 46.86 -54.62 -23.91
C ARG A 5 48.06 -55.20 -23.14
N LYS A 6 48.54 -54.46 -22.15
CA LYS A 6 49.20 -54.98 -20.94
C LYS A 6 49.39 -53.85 -19.94
N LEU A 7 48.50 -53.80 -18.94
CA LEU A 7 48.81 -53.48 -17.53
C LEU A 7 47.48 -53.39 -16.78
N SER A 8 46.80 -54.54 -16.68
CA SER A 8 45.95 -54.85 -15.54
C SER A 8 46.69 -55.87 -14.68
N HIS A 9 46.47 -55.77 -13.37
CA HIS A 9 46.96 -56.61 -12.27
C HIS A 9 48.39 -56.35 -11.78
N MET A 10 48.51 -55.57 -10.72
CA MET A 10 48.58 -56.13 -9.36
C MET A 10 48.69 -54.98 -8.35
N LEU A 11 47.64 -54.76 -7.57
CA LEU A 11 47.73 -54.62 -6.11
C LEU A 11 46.31 -54.59 -5.54
N ASN A 12 45.99 -55.67 -4.84
CA ASN A 12 44.79 -55.85 -4.04
C ASN A 12 44.86 -54.95 -2.81
N LEU A 13 43.77 -54.26 -2.46
CA LEU A 13 42.92 -54.59 -1.31
C LEU A 13 41.86 -53.48 -1.09
N PRO A 14 40.69 -53.84 -0.55
CA PRO A 14 39.48 -53.04 -0.52
C PRO A 14 39.41 -52.19 0.76
N HIS A 15 38.66 -51.10 0.70
CA HIS A 15 37.83 -50.50 1.75
C HIS A 15 37.71 -49.00 1.50
N VAL A 16 36.54 -48.45 1.84
CA VAL A 16 36.13 -47.03 1.71
C VAL A 16 35.59 -46.65 0.33
N VAL A 17 34.52 -47.31 -0.10
CA VAL A 17 33.49 -46.67 -0.93
C VAL A 17 32.16 -46.81 -0.19
N ALA A 18 31.95 -45.90 0.76
CA ALA A 18 30.66 -45.62 1.36
C ALA A 18 30.65 -44.14 1.74
N ALA A 19 29.53 -43.48 1.45
CA ALA A 19 29.23 -42.07 1.72
C ALA A 19 29.74 -41.05 0.67
N LEU A 20 29.04 -40.99 -0.47
CA LEU A 20 28.69 -39.69 -1.05
C LEU A 20 27.34 -39.78 -1.78
N THR A 21 26.32 -40.23 -1.06
CA THR A 21 24.92 -39.95 -1.44
C THR A 21 24.65 -38.53 -0.97
N VAL A 22 24.73 -37.56 -1.88
CA VAL A 22 24.28 -36.19 -1.63
C VAL A 22 22.76 -36.25 -1.44
N LEU A 23 22.36 -36.37 -0.18
CA LEU A 23 21.00 -36.15 0.27
C LEU A 23 20.75 -34.64 0.14
N VAL A 24 20.24 -34.20 -1.01
CA VAL A 24 19.56 -32.89 -1.09
C VAL A 24 18.26 -33.06 -0.33
N ALA A 25 18.35 -32.94 1.00
CA ALA A 25 17.21 -32.68 1.84
C ALA A 25 16.75 -31.26 1.52
N THR A 26 15.80 -31.14 0.58
CA THR A 26 14.90 -29.99 0.55
C THR A 26 14.16 -29.98 1.88
N THR A 27 14.72 -29.27 2.86
CA THR A 27 13.96 -28.75 3.99
C THR A 27 12.96 -27.77 3.43
N LEU A 28 11.81 -28.27 2.98
CA LEU A 28 10.58 -27.49 3.05
C LEU A 28 10.45 -27.15 4.53
N ALA A 29 10.83 -25.92 4.88
CA ALA A 29 10.58 -25.37 6.19
C ALA A 29 9.08 -25.55 6.43
N GLN A 30 8.75 -26.50 7.30
CA GLN A 30 7.46 -26.54 7.93
C GLN A 30 7.42 -25.24 8.74
N SER A 31 6.78 -24.21 8.18
CA SER A 31 6.47 -22.99 8.93
C SER A 31 5.86 -23.46 10.24
N PRO A 32 6.45 -23.13 11.40
CA PRO A 32 5.82 -23.45 12.66
C PRO A 32 4.42 -22.86 12.60
N CYS A 33 3.41 -23.62 13.01
CA CYS A 33 2.10 -23.08 13.31
C CYS A 33 2.29 -22.14 14.52
N HIS A 34 2.78 -20.93 14.26
CA HIS A 34 2.90 -19.89 15.24
C HIS A 34 1.47 -19.45 15.56
N ALA A 35 1.05 -19.72 16.79
CA ALA A 35 -0.15 -19.09 17.32
C ALA A 35 0.05 -17.57 17.27
N TYR A 36 -0.94 -16.85 16.74
CA TYR A 36 -0.88 -15.39 16.68
C TYR A 36 -0.75 -14.81 18.09
N ASP A 37 0.17 -13.85 18.27
CA ASP A 37 0.32 -13.10 19.51
C ASP A 37 -0.67 -11.93 19.56
N LEU A 38 -1.44 -11.86 20.64
CA LEU A 38 -2.40 -10.78 20.90
C LEU A 38 -1.74 -9.55 21.56
N ALA A 39 -0.51 -9.64 22.06
CA ALA A 39 0.18 -8.53 22.70
C ALA A 39 0.29 -7.27 21.82
N PRO A 40 0.57 -7.36 20.51
CA PRO A 40 0.62 -6.18 19.65
C PRO A 40 -0.75 -5.50 19.49
N PHE A 41 -1.84 -6.27 19.41
CA PHE A 41 -3.20 -5.72 19.46
C PHE A 41 -3.40 -4.88 20.72
N LYS A 42 -3.11 -5.43 21.90
CA LYS A 42 -3.30 -4.76 23.20
C LYS A 42 -2.43 -3.51 23.37
N LYS A 43 -1.26 -3.49 22.73
CA LYS A 43 -0.37 -2.32 22.70
C LYS A 43 -0.93 -1.19 21.84
N ARG A 44 -1.63 -1.54 20.75
CA ARG A 44 -2.08 -0.59 19.73
C ARG A 44 -3.53 -0.17 19.93
N PHE A 45 -4.45 -1.12 19.96
CA PHE A 45 -5.88 -0.88 19.99
C PHE A 45 -6.43 -0.95 21.42
N GLN A 46 -7.27 0.02 21.75
CA GLN A 46 -7.98 0.09 23.01
C GLN A 46 -9.48 0.19 22.77
N PHE A 47 -10.23 -0.68 23.43
CA PHE A 47 -11.67 -0.55 23.57
C PHE A 47 -11.98 0.45 24.68
N VAL A 48 -12.50 1.62 24.32
CA VAL A 48 -12.92 2.64 25.28
C VAL A 48 -14.38 2.44 25.60
N ARG A 49 -14.68 2.24 26.88
CA ARG A 49 -16.04 1.98 27.37
C ARG A 49 -16.65 3.25 27.98
N ASN A 50 -17.96 3.42 27.82
CA ASN A 50 -18.73 4.49 28.43
C ASN A 50 -19.06 4.19 29.91
N ASP A 51 -19.77 5.08 30.59
CA ASP A 51 -20.19 4.92 31.99
C ASP A 51 -21.12 3.71 32.22
N ALA A 52 -21.78 3.22 31.17
CA ALA A 52 -22.62 2.02 31.21
C ALA A 52 -21.81 0.72 31.00
N GLY A 53 -20.50 0.82 30.76
CA GLY A 53 -19.62 -0.32 30.50
C GLY A 53 -19.65 -0.84 29.07
N GLU A 54 -20.35 -0.18 28.15
CA GLU A 54 -20.43 -0.55 26.73
C GLU A 54 -19.25 0.05 25.96
N VAL A 55 -18.70 -0.67 24.97
CA VAL A 55 -17.66 -0.08 24.10
C VAL A 55 -18.26 1.07 23.29
N GLU A 56 -17.74 2.27 23.50
CA GLU A 56 -18.16 3.47 22.78
C GLU A 56 -17.40 3.62 21.46
N PHE A 57 -16.08 3.42 21.51
CA PHE A 57 -15.19 3.50 20.36
C PHE A 57 -13.92 2.66 20.52
N VAL A 58 -13.28 2.37 19.39
CA VAL A 58 -11.96 1.75 19.31
C VAL A 58 -10.94 2.83 18.99
N ARG A 59 -9.92 2.95 19.83
CA ARG A 59 -8.81 3.90 19.65
C ARG A 59 -7.54 3.15 19.24
N ASP A 60 -6.78 3.72 18.32
CA ASP A 60 -5.39 3.35 18.07
C ASP A 60 -4.44 4.30 18.81
N SER A 61 -3.80 3.78 19.86
CA SER A 61 -2.87 4.50 20.74
C SER A 61 -1.50 4.75 20.10
N SER A 62 -1.18 4.10 18.98
CA SER A 62 0.05 4.37 18.23
C SER A 62 -0.03 5.67 17.43
N ILE A 63 -1.24 6.21 17.21
CA ILE A 63 -1.46 7.39 16.38
C ILE A 63 -1.19 8.67 17.19
N THR A 64 -0.18 9.43 16.76
CA THR A 64 0.13 10.73 17.35
C THR A 64 -0.76 11.85 16.78
N MET A 65 -1.23 12.74 17.66
CA MET A 65 -2.03 13.92 17.32
C MET A 65 -1.19 15.10 16.78
N ASN A 66 0.13 15.07 16.97
CA ASN A 66 1.03 16.12 16.51
C ASN A 66 1.25 16.00 14.99
N PHE A 67 0.51 16.80 14.23
CA PHE A 67 0.63 16.84 12.78
C PHE A 67 1.76 17.76 12.33
N SER A 68 2.65 17.27 11.47
CA SER A 68 3.59 18.10 10.71
C SER A 68 3.81 17.54 9.32
N ILE A 69 3.79 18.43 8.32
CA ILE A 69 3.99 18.16 6.90
C ILE A 69 5.47 18.00 6.54
N ARG A 70 6.37 18.54 7.37
CA ARG A 70 7.81 18.53 7.14
C ARG A 70 8.38 17.14 6.81
N PRO A 71 8.00 16.03 7.47
CA PRO A 71 8.46 14.70 7.10
C PRO A 71 8.14 14.34 5.65
N TYR A 72 6.95 14.70 5.16
CA TYR A 72 6.57 14.47 3.77
C TYR A 72 7.31 15.37 2.79
N VAL A 73 7.47 16.66 3.11
CA VAL A 73 8.26 17.58 2.27
C VAL A 73 9.72 17.12 2.15
N LYS A 74 10.30 16.64 3.26
CA LYS A 74 11.65 16.06 3.27
C LYS A 74 11.71 14.80 2.40
N PHE A 75 10.80 13.86 2.65
CA PHE A 75 10.70 12.60 1.90
C PHE A 75 10.58 12.82 0.38
N ILE A 76 9.67 13.70 -0.06
CA ILE A 76 9.46 13.94 -1.49
C ILE A 76 10.67 14.66 -2.11
N LYS A 77 11.31 15.59 -1.38
CA LYS A 77 12.53 16.25 -1.84
C LYS A 77 13.67 15.25 -2.04
N GLU A 78 13.94 14.43 -1.03
CA GLU A 78 15.01 13.42 -1.07
C GLU A 78 14.74 12.41 -2.19
N SER A 79 13.50 11.96 -2.34
CA SER A 79 13.11 11.03 -3.40
C SER A 79 13.29 11.62 -4.80
N LEU A 80 12.94 12.90 -5.00
CA LEU A 80 13.17 13.60 -6.27
C LEU A 80 14.66 13.71 -6.59
N GLN A 81 15.48 14.09 -5.60
CA GLN A 81 16.92 14.22 -5.77
C GLN A 81 17.59 12.87 -6.07
N GLU A 82 17.20 11.80 -5.38
CA GLU A 82 17.67 10.44 -5.66
C GLU A 82 17.32 10.00 -7.07
N GLU A 83 16.11 10.31 -7.56
CA GLU A 83 15.70 9.98 -8.92
C GLU A 83 16.43 10.80 -9.98
N GLN A 84 16.59 12.10 -9.77
CA GLN A 84 17.39 12.94 -10.67
C GLN A 84 18.85 12.46 -10.73
N ALA A 85 19.41 12.00 -9.62
CA ALA A 85 20.76 11.41 -9.61
C ALA A 85 20.83 10.11 -10.44
N LYS A 86 19.81 9.25 -10.38
CA LYS A 86 19.72 8.03 -11.21
C LYS A 86 19.55 8.34 -12.69
N MET A 87 18.72 9.32 -13.04
CA MET A 87 18.51 9.77 -14.42
C MET A 87 19.80 10.27 -15.08
N ARG A 88 20.66 10.94 -14.30
CA ARG A 88 21.96 11.46 -14.73
C ARG A 88 23.09 10.42 -14.71
N SER A 89 22.84 9.25 -14.13
CA SER A 89 23.84 8.18 -14.05
C SER A 89 24.07 7.53 -15.43
N LYS A 90 25.18 6.81 -15.60
CA LYS A 90 25.48 6.07 -16.84
C LYS A 90 24.60 4.83 -17.05
N ALA A 91 23.78 4.46 -16.07
CA ALA A 91 22.89 3.31 -16.18
C ALA A 91 21.68 3.66 -17.06
N ASP A 92 21.16 2.66 -17.78
CA ASP A 92 19.94 2.84 -18.58
C ASP A 92 18.72 2.97 -17.63
N TYR A 93 18.38 4.22 -17.32
CA TYR A 93 17.26 4.55 -16.43
C TYR A 93 15.92 4.17 -17.06
N ASP A 94 15.78 4.34 -18.37
CA ASP A 94 14.53 4.06 -19.07
C ASP A 94 14.27 2.55 -19.06
N TYR A 95 15.30 1.75 -19.35
CA TYR A 95 15.23 0.29 -19.24
C TYR A 95 14.85 -0.18 -17.83
N GLN A 96 15.39 0.44 -16.77
CA GLN A 96 15.02 0.10 -15.40
C GLN A 96 13.54 0.39 -15.10
N LEU A 97 12.99 1.47 -15.64
CA LEU A 97 11.56 1.77 -15.51
C LEU A 97 10.72 0.82 -16.36
N GLU A 98 11.16 0.48 -17.56
CA GLU A 98 10.53 -0.54 -18.39
C GLU A 98 10.52 -1.90 -17.70
N GLU A 99 11.57 -2.32 -16.98
CA GLU A 99 11.56 -3.58 -16.24
C GLU A 99 10.59 -3.50 -15.03
N LEU A 100 10.60 -2.37 -14.32
CA LEU A 100 9.79 -2.14 -13.13
C LEU A 100 8.28 -2.15 -13.43
N PHE A 101 7.89 -1.65 -14.60
CA PHE A 101 6.49 -1.55 -15.05
C PHE A 101 6.15 -2.49 -16.22
N GLY A 102 7.11 -3.15 -16.85
CA GLY A 102 6.94 -3.90 -18.11
C GLY A 102 6.18 -5.22 -17.96
N SER A 103 6.18 -5.81 -16.76
CA SER A 103 5.24 -6.90 -16.43
C SER A 103 3.77 -6.44 -16.40
N ALA A 104 3.53 -5.13 -16.29
CA ALA A 104 2.22 -4.50 -16.41
C ALA A 104 1.91 -4.04 -17.86
N ALA A 105 2.85 -4.11 -18.80
CA ALA A 105 2.72 -3.62 -20.17
C ALA A 105 2.07 -4.61 -21.17
N GLN A 106 1.56 -5.75 -20.70
CA GLN A 106 0.66 -6.62 -21.48
C GLN A 106 -0.81 -6.14 -21.43
N THR A 107 -1.04 -4.86 -21.22
CA THR A 107 -2.37 -4.26 -21.22
C THR A 107 -2.74 -3.74 -22.59
N LYS A 108 -3.91 -4.19 -23.06
CA LYS A 108 -4.49 -3.83 -24.36
C LYS A 108 -4.75 -2.32 -24.40
N ASN A 109 -3.98 -1.64 -25.24
CA ASN A 109 -4.13 -0.30 -25.83
C ASN A 109 -5.14 0.67 -25.19
N LEU A 110 -4.61 1.72 -24.56
CA LEU A 110 -5.39 2.85 -24.07
C LEU A 110 -5.73 3.92 -25.13
N VAL A 111 -5.02 4.01 -26.27
CA VAL A 111 -5.12 5.22 -27.14
C VAL A 111 -5.07 4.96 -28.66
N SER A 112 -4.85 3.75 -29.15
CA SER A 112 -4.81 3.53 -30.61
C SER A 112 -5.25 2.13 -30.99
N GLY A 113 -6.05 2.01 -32.06
CA GLY A 113 -6.45 0.75 -32.68
C GLY A 113 -5.30 -0.02 -33.35
N ASP A 114 -4.04 0.30 -33.02
CA ASP A 114 -2.85 -0.34 -33.56
C ASP A 114 -2.15 -1.16 -32.49
N ASN A 115 -1.81 -2.40 -32.83
CA ASN A 115 -1.16 -3.40 -31.99
C ASN A 115 0.30 -3.01 -31.62
N LYS A 116 0.50 -2.02 -30.72
CA LYS A 116 1.81 -1.74 -30.10
C LYS A 116 1.70 -1.67 -28.58
N SER A 117 2.09 -2.77 -27.94
CA SER A 117 2.07 -3.05 -26.50
C SER A 117 3.14 -2.29 -25.68
N SER A 118 3.34 -0.98 -25.90
CA SER A 118 4.47 -0.25 -25.30
C SER A 118 4.16 1.15 -24.77
N ASN A 119 2.88 1.54 -24.66
CA ASN A 119 2.53 2.95 -24.41
C ASN A 119 2.54 3.35 -22.92
N ASP A 120 2.27 2.40 -22.01
CA ASP A 120 2.05 2.73 -20.60
C ASP A 120 3.36 3.06 -19.84
N ALA A 121 4.40 2.22 -20.02
CA ALA A 121 5.72 2.47 -19.44
C ALA A 121 6.35 3.75 -20.01
N ARG A 122 6.09 4.05 -21.28
CA ARG A 122 6.59 5.25 -21.94
C ARG A 122 6.04 6.53 -21.30
N ILE A 123 4.76 6.58 -20.97
CA ILE A 123 4.17 7.74 -20.28
C ILE A 123 4.81 7.94 -18.90
N ILE A 124 5.09 6.85 -18.17
CA ILE A 124 5.81 6.92 -16.88
C ILE A 124 7.22 7.50 -17.11
N ILE A 125 7.95 6.99 -18.10
CA ILE A 125 9.29 7.46 -18.45
C ILE A 125 9.27 8.94 -18.83
N ASP A 126 8.40 9.34 -19.76
CA ASP A 126 8.26 10.73 -20.21
C ASP A 126 7.96 11.66 -19.01
N SER A 127 7.08 11.23 -18.11
CA SER A 127 6.74 11.98 -16.89
C SER A 127 7.93 12.12 -15.95
N MET A 128 8.68 11.03 -15.75
CA MET A 128 9.90 11.05 -14.93
C MET A 128 10.98 11.94 -15.57
N ARG A 129 11.12 11.94 -16.89
CA ARG A 129 12.05 12.80 -17.63
C ARG A 129 11.70 14.28 -17.57
N GLU A 130 10.44 14.65 -17.39
CA GLU A 130 10.10 16.06 -17.11
C GLU A 130 10.63 16.53 -15.74
N LEU A 131 10.70 15.64 -14.75
CA LEU A 131 11.26 15.98 -13.44
C LEU A 131 12.76 16.29 -13.51
N GLU A 132 13.49 15.67 -14.45
CA GLU A 132 14.93 15.88 -14.64
C GLU A 132 15.28 17.35 -14.92
N LYS A 133 14.36 18.05 -15.58
CA LYS A 133 14.53 19.43 -16.06
C LYS A 133 14.29 20.49 -14.99
N ILE A 134 13.81 20.10 -13.81
CA ILE A 134 13.36 21.02 -12.76
C ILE A 134 14.42 21.13 -11.67
N ASP A 135 14.75 22.36 -11.28
CA ASP A 135 15.56 22.62 -10.09
C ASP A 135 14.69 22.54 -8.83
N PHE A 136 14.62 21.35 -8.23
CA PHE A 136 13.84 21.17 -7.01
C PHE A 136 14.48 21.83 -5.78
N ASP A 137 15.79 22.08 -5.77
CA ASP A 137 16.42 22.82 -4.68
C ASP A 137 15.95 24.27 -4.65
N GLU A 138 15.80 24.90 -5.82
CA GLU A 138 15.16 26.21 -5.95
C GLU A 138 13.68 26.16 -5.54
N VAL A 139 12.93 25.14 -5.99
CA VAL A 139 11.51 25.00 -5.66
C VAL A 139 11.29 24.90 -4.14
N PHE A 140 12.03 24.03 -3.44
CA PHE A 140 11.86 23.82 -2.01
C PHE A 140 12.48 24.95 -1.16
N SER A 141 13.48 25.67 -1.67
CA SER A 141 14.05 26.84 -0.96
C SER A 141 13.25 28.13 -1.15
N ASN A 142 12.25 28.13 -2.05
CA ASN A 142 11.40 29.29 -2.31
C ASN A 142 10.65 29.75 -1.03
N PRO A 143 10.84 31.01 -0.56
CA PRO A 143 10.20 31.48 0.67
C PRO A 143 8.67 31.40 0.67
N LYS A 144 8.04 31.62 -0.50
CA LYS A 144 6.58 31.53 -0.64
C LYS A 144 6.08 30.09 -0.61
N PHE A 145 6.89 29.13 -1.07
CA PHE A 145 6.58 27.70 -0.92
C PHE A 145 6.51 27.34 0.58
N GLN A 146 7.49 27.79 1.36
CA GLN A 146 7.54 27.56 2.81
C GLN A 146 6.39 28.24 3.55
N GLU A 147 6.01 29.45 3.14
CA GLU A 147 4.82 30.15 3.66
C GLU A 147 3.55 29.31 3.46
N VAL A 148 3.33 28.79 2.25
CA VAL A 148 2.14 27.96 1.92
C VAL A 148 2.13 26.67 2.73
N ILE A 149 3.28 25.98 2.86
CA ILE A 149 3.39 24.76 3.68
C ILE A 149 3.03 25.04 5.13
N THR A 150 3.57 26.13 5.70
CA THR A 150 3.36 26.47 7.12
C THR A 150 1.89 26.76 7.40
N GLU A 151 1.26 27.61 6.58
CA GLU A 151 -0.15 27.97 6.76
C GLU A 151 -1.10 26.79 6.54
N PHE A 152 -0.77 25.90 5.59
CA PHE A 152 -1.53 24.67 5.38
C PHE A 152 -1.33 23.66 6.52
N GLU A 153 -0.11 23.53 7.05
CA GLU A 153 0.19 22.67 8.22
C GLU A 153 -0.66 23.07 9.42
N THR A 154 -0.73 24.36 9.75
CA THR A 154 -1.55 24.87 10.85
C THR A 154 -3.02 24.52 10.68
N LYS A 155 -3.62 24.82 9.51
CA LYS A 155 -5.04 24.56 9.28
C LYS A 155 -5.38 23.08 9.24
N MET A 156 -4.49 22.26 8.71
CA MET A 156 -4.68 20.80 8.68
C MET A 156 -4.55 20.23 10.09
N GLY A 157 -3.60 20.72 10.91
CA GLY A 157 -3.51 20.39 12.33
C GLY A 157 -4.81 20.70 13.08
N ASP A 158 -5.34 21.92 12.93
CA ASP A 158 -6.60 22.33 13.54
C ASP A 158 -7.78 21.45 13.10
N ALA A 159 -7.80 21.07 11.83
CA ALA A 159 -8.82 20.16 11.30
C ALA A 159 -8.72 18.78 11.94
N LEU A 160 -7.51 18.22 12.05
CA LEU A 160 -7.27 16.89 12.60
C LEU A 160 -7.61 16.81 14.09
N LEU A 161 -7.31 17.85 14.87
CA LEU A 161 -7.71 17.93 16.28
C LEU A 161 -9.23 17.79 16.46
N LYS A 162 -10.03 18.31 15.52
CA LYS A 162 -11.50 18.16 15.54
C LYS A 162 -11.97 16.76 15.12
N LEU A 163 -11.16 16.05 14.33
CA LEU A 163 -11.53 14.73 13.83
C LEU A 163 -11.20 13.62 14.81
N ASP A 164 -10.20 13.82 15.67
CA ASP A 164 -9.55 12.77 16.48
C ASP A 164 -9.13 11.58 15.60
N PRO A 165 -7.99 11.66 14.90
CA PRO A 165 -7.49 10.59 14.03
C PRO A 165 -7.19 9.28 14.76
N THR A 166 -7.21 9.24 16.09
CA THR A 166 -6.98 8.01 16.87
C THR A 166 -8.20 7.08 16.85
N ILE A 167 -9.40 7.59 16.55
CA ILE A 167 -10.63 6.78 16.56
C ILE A 167 -10.75 5.97 15.27
N MET A 168 -10.69 4.64 15.41
CA MET A 168 -10.79 3.68 14.30
C MET A 168 -12.22 3.22 14.03
N ALA A 169 -13.05 3.16 15.07
CA ALA A 169 -14.46 2.79 15.00
C ALA A 169 -15.21 3.46 16.15
N HIS A 170 -16.45 3.88 15.91
CA HIS A 170 -17.36 4.42 16.91
C HIS A 170 -18.68 3.64 16.83
N LEU A 171 -19.05 2.97 17.93
CA LEU A 171 -20.14 1.99 17.94
C LEU A 171 -21.49 2.66 18.20
N THR A 172 -21.53 3.69 19.05
CA THR A 172 -22.75 4.41 19.44
C THR A 172 -23.13 5.53 18.45
N ASN A 173 -22.15 6.24 17.88
CA ASN A 173 -22.39 7.29 16.89
C ASN A 173 -22.18 6.77 15.46
N LYS A 174 -23.27 6.27 14.86
CA LYS A 174 -23.31 5.72 13.49
C LYS A 174 -23.00 6.75 12.37
N ASP A 175 -22.81 8.02 12.72
CA ASP A 175 -22.58 9.15 11.82
C ASP A 175 -21.18 9.78 11.99
N PHE A 176 -20.34 9.18 12.83
CA PHE A 176 -19.11 9.80 13.31
C PHE A 176 -18.18 10.22 12.16
N PHE A 177 -17.96 9.35 11.18
CA PHE A 177 -17.03 9.61 10.07
C PHE A 177 -17.66 10.39 8.93
N TYR A 178 -18.95 10.16 8.63
CA TYR A 178 -19.67 10.83 7.54
C TYR A 178 -19.68 12.37 7.66
N LYS A 179 -19.72 12.90 8.89
CA LYS A 179 -19.83 14.35 9.15
C LYS A 179 -18.52 15.13 9.03
N LYS A 180 -17.38 14.48 8.79
CA LYS A 180 -16.03 15.05 8.97
C LYS A 180 -15.28 15.32 7.65
N ARG A 181 -15.71 16.32 6.87
CA ARG A 181 -15.06 16.77 5.60
C ARG A 181 -14.02 17.88 5.77
N VAL A 182 -13.56 18.09 6.99
CA VAL A 182 -12.75 19.27 7.33
C VAL A 182 -11.41 19.27 6.58
N THR A 183 -10.79 18.10 6.37
CA THR A 183 -9.51 17.98 5.64
C THR A 183 -9.62 18.41 4.18
N TYR A 184 -10.69 18.02 3.48
CA TYR A 184 -10.94 18.42 2.09
C TYR A 184 -11.16 19.93 1.93
N GLN A 185 -11.87 20.55 2.89
CA GLN A 185 -12.05 22.00 2.92
C GLN A 185 -10.70 22.72 3.10
N VAL A 186 -9.82 22.17 3.95
CA VAL A 186 -8.46 22.68 4.14
C VAL A 186 -7.63 22.53 2.86
N LEU A 187 -7.71 21.39 2.15
CA LEU A 187 -7.07 21.19 0.85
C LEU A 187 -7.53 22.23 -0.17
N THR A 188 -8.84 22.41 -0.32
CA THR A 188 -9.42 23.37 -1.27
C THR A 188 -8.94 24.79 -0.95
N TRP A 189 -8.93 25.18 0.33
CA TRP A 189 -8.39 26.46 0.76
C TRP A 189 -6.88 26.58 0.45
N GLY A 190 -6.10 25.54 0.73
CA GLY A 190 -4.64 25.52 0.55
C GLY A 190 -4.22 25.66 -0.91
N LEU A 191 -4.89 24.94 -1.81
CA LEU A 191 -4.69 25.06 -3.26
C LEU A 191 -5.01 26.47 -3.76
N ASN A 192 -6.10 27.07 -3.28
CA ASN A 192 -6.46 28.44 -3.64
C ASN A 192 -5.48 29.47 -3.06
N PHE A 193 -4.95 29.23 -1.86
CA PHE A 193 -3.93 30.08 -1.25
C PHE A 193 -2.60 30.00 -2.02
N ALA A 194 -2.17 28.80 -2.39
CA ALA A 194 -1.00 28.55 -3.22
C ALA A 194 -1.07 29.30 -4.56
N LYS A 195 -2.19 29.17 -5.29
CA LYS A 195 -2.43 29.87 -6.56
C LYS A 195 -2.35 31.39 -6.47
N ARG A 196 -2.72 31.97 -5.32
CA ARG A 196 -2.62 33.43 -5.10
C ARG A 196 -1.20 33.89 -4.79
N LYS A 197 -0.38 33.03 -4.17
CA LYS A 197 0.97 33.38 -3.69
C LYS A 197 2.04 33.10 -4.75
N LEU A 198 1.87 32.02 -5.52
CA LEU A 198 2.87 31.46 -6.40
C LEU A 198 2.49 31.67 -7.86
N SER A 199 3.45 32.15 -8.66
CA SER A 199 3.26 32.43 -10.08
C SER A 199 4.07 31.51 -11.01
N SER A 200 5.14 30.88 -10.52
CA SER A 200 5.94 29.96 -11.33
C SER A 200 5.31 28.57 -11.36
N ILE A 201 5.20 27.99 -12.56
CA ILE A 201 4.59 26.68 -12.79
C ILE A 201 5.30 25.56 -12.00
N PRO A 202 6.65 25.46 -11.98
CA PRO A 202 7.35 24.44 -11.19
C PRO A 202 6.99 24.46 -9.70
N VAL A 203 6.99 25.64 -9.10
CA VAL A 203 6.71 25.80 -7.66
C VAL A 203 5.23 25.54 -7.38
N LEU A 204 4.32 26.07 -8.21
CA LEU A 204 2.88 25.91 -8.05
C LEU A 204 2.42 24.45 -8.22
N ASN A 205 2.95 23.73 -9.21
CA ASN A 205 2.61 22.33 -9.44
C ASN A 205 3.14 21.45 -8.30
N THR A 206 4.40 21.68 -7.88
CA THR A 206 5.02 20.92 -6.79
C THR A 206 4.27 21.12 -5.48
N ILE A 207 3.93 22.37 -5.11
CA ILE A 207 3.16 22.61 -3.90
C ILE A 207 1.77 21.98 -4.00
N SER A 208 1.07 22.13 -5.14
CA SER A 208 -0.29 21.60 -5.29
C SER A 208 -0.29 20.08 -5.11
N TYR A 209 0.69 19.42 -5.72
CA TYR A 209 0.93 18.00 -5.54
C TYR A 209 1.21 17.63 -4.08
N VAL A 210 2.08 18.38 -3.39
CA VAL A 210 2.38 18.15 -1.97
C VAL A 210 1.12 18.26 -1.11
N LEU A 211 0.35 19.35 -1.25
CA LEU A 211 -0.86 19.56 -0.47
C LEU A 211 -1.89 18.45 -0.69
N THR A 212 -2.11 18.04 -1.94
CA THR A 212 -3.02 16.93 -2.28
C THR A 212 -2.55 15.62 -1.66
N LYS A 213 -1.26 15.28 -1.77
CA LYS A 213 -0.74 14.03 -1.22
C LYS A 213 -0.75 13.98 0.30
N VAL A 214 -0.50 15.10 0.96
CA VAL A 214 -0.63 15.19 2.42
C VAL A 214 -2.06 14.88 2.87
N GLU A 215 -3.07 15.50 2.23
CA GLU A 215 -4.48 15.22 2.55
C GLU A 215 -4.84 13.76 2.29
N GLU A 216 -4.42 13.22 1.12
CA GLU A 216 -4.64 11.83 0.76
C GLU A 216 -4.04 10.88 1.82
N MET A 217 -2.78 11.10 2.21
CA MET A 217 -2.06 10.25 3.18
C MET A 217 -2.67 10.31 4.59
N VAL A 218 -3.14 11.49 5.02
CA VAL A 218 -3.87 11.66 6.28
C VAL A 218 -5.14 10.81 6.29
N ARG A 219 -5.91 10.80 5.18
CA ARG A 219 -7.11 9.97 5.05
C ARG A 219 -6.76 8.49 4.95
N GLN A 220 -5.71 8.15 4.21
CA GLN A 220 -5.26 6.77 3.97
C GLN A 220 -4.81 6.08 5.25
N ARG A 221 -4.13 6.80 6.16
CA ARG A 221 -3.71 6.29 7.47
C ARG A 221 -4.86 5.63 8.23
N ARG A 222 -6.01 6.30 8.36
CA ARG A 222 -7.17 5.68 9.05
C ARG A 222 -7.57 4.35 8.40
N ILE A 223 -7.67 4.30 7.07
CA ILE A 223 -8.09 3.09 6.35
C ILE A 223 -7.05 1.97 6.55
N TYR A 224 -5.77 2.31 6.55
CA TYR A 224 -4.66 1.38 6.83
C TYR A 224 -4.84 0.73 8.21
N HIS A 225 -4.93 1.54 9.27
CA HIS A 225 -5.10 1.03 10.63
C HIS A 225 -6.45 0.31 10.83
N GLN A 226 -7.52 0.71 10.14
CA GLN A 226 -8.78 -0.03 10.14
C GLN A 226 -8.64 -1.42 9.49
N ASN A 227 -7.87 -1.56 8.41
CA ASN A 227 -7.59 -2.87 7.80
C ASN A 227 -6.72 -3.74 8.71
N MET A 228 -5.82 -3.13 9.48
CA MET A 228 -5.07 -3.80 10.54
C MET A 228 -6.00 -4.29 11.65
N LEU A 229 -6.91 -3.45 12.13
CA LEU A 229 -7.93 -3.83 13.11
C LEU A 229 -8.81 -4.98 12.59
N LEU A 230 -9.22 -4.94 11.32
CA LEU A 230 -9.98 -6.04 10.71
C LEU A 230 -9.21 -7.37 10.71
N HIS A 231 -7.89 -7.35 10.54
CA HIS A 231 -7.09 -8.58 10.67
C HIS A 231 -7.15 -9.14 12.10
N TYR A 232 -7.03 -8.28 13.12
CA TYR A 232 -7.15 -8.73 14.51
C TYR A 232 -8.55 -9.27 14.83
N LEU A 233 -9.61 -8.61 14.34
CA LEU A 233 -10.99 -9.09 14.50
C LEU A 233 -11.27 -10.40 13.76
N GLU A 234 -10.54 -10.70 12.68
CA GLU A 234 -10.61 -12.00 11.99
C GLU A 234 -9.84 -13.09 12.74
N SER A 235 -8.70 -12.73 13.33
CA SER A 235 -7.70 -13.71 13.80
C SER A 235 -7.88 -14.14 15.25
N PHE A 236 -8.61 -13.36 16.05
CA PHE A 236 -8.83 -13.61 17.48
C PHE A 236 -10.33 -13.68 17.78
N SER A 237 -10.70 -14.55 18.71
CA SER A 237 -12.08 -14.66 19.19
C SER A 237 -12.50 -13.43 20.00
N GLU A 238 -13.81 -13.23 20.11
CA GLU A 238 -14.39 -12.14 20.88
C GLU A 238 -14.00 -12.20 22.37
N GLU A 239 -13.90 -13.41 22.92
CA GLU A 239 -13.45 -13.65 24.29
C GLU A 239 -11.99 -13.23 24.51
N GLU A 240 -11.09 -13.58 23.58
CA GLU A 240 -9.68 -13.18 23.63
C GLU A 240 -9.52 -11.65 23.58
N LEU A 241 -10.35 -11.00 22.77
CA LEU A 241 -10.39 -9.54 22.62
C LEU A 241 -11.12 -8.84 23.79
N GLY A 242 -11.88 -9.55 24.61
CA GLY A 242 -12.64 -8.99 25.73
C GLY A 242 -13.83 -8.12 25.29
N ILE A 243 -14.48 -8.52 24.20
CA ILE A 243 -15.66 -7.86 23.63
C ILE A 243 -16.74 -8.89 23.28
N THR A 244 -17.94 -8.43 22.95
CA THR A 244 -19.04 -9.29 22.51
C THR A 244 -19.09 -9.37 20.99
N ALA A 245 -19.76 -10.41 20.46
CA ALA A 245 -20.03 -10.53 19.02
C ALA A 245 -20.80 -9.32 18.45
N MET A 246 -21.70 -8.71 19.24
CA MET A 246 -22.43 -7.51 18.82
C MET A 246 -21.49 -6.30 18.72
N GLU A 247 -20.57 -6.14 19.68
CA GLU A 247 -19.54 -5.09 19.63
C GLU A 247 -18.63 -5.27 18.40
N VAL A 248 -18.22 -6.51 18.05
CA VAL A 248 -17.49 -6.79 16.80
C VAL A 248 -18.28 -6.34 15.58
N ASN A 249 -19.57 -6.69 15.50
CA ASN A 249 -20.43 -6.28 14.39
C ASN A 249 -20.49 -4.76 14.25
N HIS A 250 -20.66 -4.04 15.36
CA HIS A 250 -20.72 -2.58 15.36
C HIS A 250 -19.38 -1.94 15.00
N ILE A 251 -18.25 -2.51 15.44
CA ILE A 251 -16.92 -2.08 15.04
C ILE A 251 -16.77 -2.22 13.52
N MET A 252 -17.07 -3.38 12.96
CA MET A 252 -17.01 -3.60 11.52
C MET A 252 -17.96 -2.65 10.78
N SER A 253 -19.19 -2.45 11.27
CA SER A 253 -20.14 -1.52 10.65
C SER A 253 -19.62 -0.09 10.62
N SER A 254 -18.98 0.36 11.71
CA SER A 254 -18.32 1.66 11.77
C SER A 254 -17.17 1.80 10.78
N ILE A 255 -16.34 0.76 10.65
CA ILE A 255 -15.25 0.73 9.67
C ILE A 255 -15.79 0.85 8.25
N TYR A 256 -16.80 0.06 7.89
CA TYR A 256 -17.37 0.09 6.54
C TYR A 256 -18.18 1.36 6.26
N GLU A 257 -18.88 1.92 7.25
CA GLU A 257 -19.56 3.22 7.13
C GLU A 257 -18.56 4.34 6.82
N SER A 258 -17.39 4.32 7.48
CA SER A 258 -16.34 5.32 7.27
C SER A 258 -15.75 5.35 5.86
N ARG A 259 -16.02 4.31 5.05
CA ARG A 259 -15.58 4.18 3.65
C ARG A 259 -16.64 4.69 2.66
N ILE A 260 -17.86 4.95 3.12
CA ILE A 260 -18.95 5.43 2.27
C ILE A 260 -18.59 6.81 1.74
N ALA A 261 -18.67 6.97 0.41
CA ALA A 261 -18.44 8.26 -0.20
C ALA A 261 -19.47 9.28 0.28
N TRP A 262 -19.04 10.52 0.47
CA TRP A 262 -19.87 11.55 1.09
C TRP A 262 -21.18 11.84 0.36
N TYR A 263 -21.24 11.58 -0.95
CA TYR A 263 -22.42 11.78 -1.78
C TYR A 263 -23.39 10.58 -1.74
N ALA A 264 -22.93 9.43 -1.24
CA ALA A 264 -23.72 8.20 -1.12
C ALA A 264 -24.51 8.17 0.20
N PHE A 265 -25.29 9.23 0.47
CA PHE A 265 -26.07 9.36 1.70
C PHE A 265 -27.08 8.21 1.89
N TRP A 266 -27.58 7.64 0.78
CA TRP A 266 -28.47 6.47 0.81
C TRP A 266 -27.78 5.25 1.41
N GLU A 267 -26.50 5.04 1.10
CA GLU A 267 -25.70 3.94 1.61
C GLU A 267 -25.42 4.14 3.10
N SER A 268 -25.11 5.36 3.53
CA SER A 268 -24.93 5.66 4.97
C SER A 268 -26.24 5.45 5.75
N ASN A 269 -27.40 5.83 5.19
CA ASN A 269 -28.69 5.54 5.80
C ASN A 269 -28.99 4.03 5.87
N SER A 270 -28.63 3.27 4.82
CA SER A 270 -28.73 1.82 4.79
C SER A 270 -27.85 1.16 5.86
N ALA A 271 -26.60 1.64 6.01
CA ALA A 271 -25.68 1.19 7.04
C ALA A 271 -26.25 1.39 8.44
N LYS A 272 -26.86 2.55 8.71
CA LYS A 272 -27.46 2.86 10.02
C LYS A 272 -28.66 1.96 10.36
N ALA A 273 -29.51 1.71 9.36
CA ALA A 273 -30.68 0.86 9.49
C ALA A 273 -30.30 -0.60 9.75
N ASN A 274 -29.16 -1.05 9.20
CA ASN A 274 -28.68 -2.43 9.30
C ASN A 274 -27.42 -2.57 10.17
N TRP A 275 -27.21 -1.66 11.13
CA TRP A 275 -25.94 -1.50 11.84
C TRP A 275 -25.42 -2.78 12.51
N ASP A 276 -26.32 -3.63 13.00
CA ASP A 276 -25.95 -4.86 13.70
C ASP A 276 -25.32 -5.92 12.79
N GLN A 277 -25.42 -5.76 11.47
CA GLN A 277 -24.91 -6.73 10.49
C GLN A 277 -24.23 -6.08 9.27
N TYR A 278 -24.29 -4.76 9.11
CA TYR A 278 -23.80 -4.07 7.92
C TYR A 278 -22.32 -4.37 7.66
N GLY A 279 -21.46 -4.22 8.66
CA GLY A 279 -20.03 -4.45 8.54
C GLY A 279 -19.67 -5.90 8.27
N THR A 280 -20.21 -6.83 9.05
CA THR A 280 -19.94 -8.27 8.88
C THR A 280 -20.41 -8.79 7.53
N ASN A 281 -21.61 -8.37 7.08
CA ASN A 281 -22.10 -8.72 5.74
C ASN A 281 -21.16 -8.22 4.64
N ASN A 282 -20.70 -6.96 4.73
CA ASN A 282 -19.74 -6.40 3.79
C ASN A 282 -18.38 -7.12 3.84
N PHE A 283 -17.87 -7.44 5.03
CA PHE A 283 -16.61 -8.14 5.23
C PHE A 283 -16.62 -9.53 4.58
N TYR A 284 -17.60 -10.37 4.91
CA TYR A 284 -17.67 -11.71 4.34
C TYR A 284 -18.06 -11.72 2.84
N SER A 285 -18.84 -10.72 2.38
CA SER A 285 -19.06 -10.53 0.94
C SER A 285 -17.76 -10.23 0.21
N THR A 286 -16.91 -9.38 0.81
CA THR A 286 -15.59 -9.03 0.30
C THR A 286 -14.67 -10.26 0.22
N ILE A 287 -14.61 -11.07 1.29
CA ILE A 287 -13.83 -12.32 1.29
C ILE A 287 -14.29 -13.28 0.18
N ARG A 288 -15.61 -13.47 0.02
CA ARG A 288 -16.14 -14.31 -1.06
C ARG A 288 -15.74 -13.79 -2.44
N PHE A 289 -15.79 -12.47 -2.64
CA PHE A 289 -15.33 -11.84 -3.87
C PHE A 289 -13.84 -12.11 -4.13
N TYR A 290 -12.98 -11.94 -3.12
CA TYR A 290 -11.54 -12.21 -3.20
C TYR A 290 -11.24 -13.67 -3.56
N ASN A 291 -11.91 -14.61 -2.88
CA ASN A 291 -11.75 -16.04 -3.14
C ASN A 291 -12.21 -16.44 -4.55
N ASN A 292 -13.36 -15.92 -4.98
CA ASN A 292 -13.85 -16.15 -6.34
C ASN A 292 -12.93 -15.55 -7.40
N ARG A 293 -12.32 -14.39 -7.11
CA ARG A 293 -11.35 -13.78 -7.98
C ARG A 293 -10.09 -14.63 -8.10
N LEU A 294 -9.47 -15.01 -6.99
CA LEU A 294 -8.28 -15.90 -6.99
C LEU A 294 -8.55 -17.19 -7.74
N ARG A 295 -9.69 -17.84 -7.50
CA ARG A 295 -10.08 -19.08 -8.18
C ARG A 295 -10.13 -18.94 -9.70
N ARG A 296 -10.59 -17.80 -10.23
CA ARG A 296 -10.68 -17.54 -11.69
C ARG A 296 -9.33 -17.32 -12.37
N ILE A 297 -8.32 -16.90 -11.62
CA ILE A 297 -7.00 -16.52 -12.16
C ILE A 297 -5.88 -17.39 -11.56
N ARG A 298 -6.23 -18.51 -10.92
CA ARG A 298 -5.29 -19.43 -10.27
C ARG A 298 -4.23 -19.92 -11.25
N ASP A 299 -4.64 -20.22 -12.48
CA ASP A 299 -3.78 -20.80 -13.51
C ASP A 299 -2.72 -19.83 -14.04
N VAL A 300 -2.77 -18.55 -13.64
CA VAL A 300 -1.72 -17.56 -13.93
C VAL A 300 -0.49 -17.77 -13.03
N TYR A 301 -0.64 -18.47 -11.91
CA TYR A 301 0.42 -18.69 -10.92
C TYR A 301 0.92 -20.13 -11.01
N GLN A 302 2.22 -20.34 -10.78
CA GLN A 302 2.83 -21.67 -10.78
C GLN A 302 2.29 -22.52 -9.63
N SER A 303 2.09 -21.89 -8.47
CA SER A 303 1.50 -22.52 -7.30
C SER A 303 0.73 -21.47 -6.48
N ILE A 304 -0.28 -21.94 -5.72
CA ILE A 304 -0.93 -21.15 -4.67
C ILE A 304 -0.54 -21.81 -3.34
N GLY A 305 0.12 -21.05 -2.48
CA GLY A 305 0.57 -21.46 -1.15
C GLY A 305 -0.46 -21.15 -0.08
N ASP A 306 0.01 -20.83 1.13
CA ASP A 306 -0.85 -20.62 2.29
C ASP A 306 -1.60 -19.27 2.30
N ARG A 307 -2.73 -19.28 3.00
CA ARG A 307 -3.52 -18.07 3.28
C ARG A 307 -2.78 -17.25 4.33
N VAL A 308 -2.58 -15.96 4.05
CA VAL A 308 -1.99 -15.03 5.01
C VAL A 308 -3.08 -14.46 5.93
N ASN A 309 -4.11 -13.84 5.36
CA ASN A 309 -5.31 -13.37 6.05
C ASN A 309 -6.46 -13.17 5.04
N TYR A 310 -7.58 -12.55 5.44
CA TYR A 310 -8.73 -12.30 4.56
C TYR A 310 -8.38 -11.70 3.18
N GLY A 311 -7.33 -10.88 3.09
CA GLY A 311 -6.95 -10.12 1.90
C GLY A 311 -5.71 -10.62 1.15
N TYR A 312 -4.95 -11.57 1.71
CA TYR A 312 -3.63 -11.95 1.18
C TYR A 312 -3.40 -13.46 1.08
N GLN A 313 -2.64 -13.88 0.06
CA GLN A 313 -2.32 -15.28 -0.22
C GLN A 313 -0.88 -15.40 -0.72
N VAL A 314 -0.13 -16.41 -0.24
CA VAL A 314 1.17 -16.76 -0.81
C VAL A 314 0.99 -17.44 -2.16
N ALA A 315 1.86 -17.16 -3.13
CA ALA A 315 1.88 -17.82 -4.42
C ALA A 315 3.29 -17.84 -5.01
N THR A 316 3.54 -18.77 -5.93
CA THR A 316 4.78 -18.78 -6.73
C THR A 316 4.48 -18.25 -8.13
N THR A 317 5.30 -17.30 -8.58
CA THR A 317 5.28 -16.72 -9.93
C THR A 317 6.54 -17.10 -10.69
N GLU A 318 6.61 -16.75 -11.97
CA GLU A 318 7.87 -16.84 -12.74
C GLU A 318 9.02 -16.02 -12.12
N GLN A 319 8.70 -15.02 -11.29
CA GLN A 319 9.67 -14.14 -10.63
C GLN A 319 10.03 -14.61 -9.21
N GLY A 320 9.60 -15.82 -8.81
CA GLY A 320 9.79 -16.35 -7.47
C GLY A 320 8.53 -16.27 -6.60
N ASP A 321 8.71 -16.52 -5.31
CA ASP A 321 7.64 -16.50 -4.32
C ASP A 321 7.19 -15.07 -4.01
N VAL A 322 5.89 -14.91 -3.84
CA VAL A 322 5.23 -13.62 -3.65
C VAL A 322 4.05 -13.72 -2.69
N ILE A 323 3.67 -12.58 -2.11
CA ILE A 323 2.37 -12.40 -1.45
C ILE A 323 1.45 -11.61 -2.39
N LEU A 324 0.32 -12.22 -2.75
CA LEU A 324 -0.71 -11.62 -3.59
C LEU A 324 -1.69 -10.83 -2.73
N ASP A 325 -2.02 -9.61 -3.18
CA ASP A 325 -3.17 -8.84 -2.69
C ASP A 325 -4.41 -9.24 -3.48
N LEU A 326 -5.38 -9.84 -2.79
CA LEU A 326 -6.60 -10.35 -3.41
C LEU A 326 -7.65 -9.25 -3.66
N ALA A 327 -7.51 -8.11 -2.98
CA ALA A 327 -8.36 -6.95 -3.17
C ALA A 327 -8.06 -6.24 -4.49
N ASN A 328 -6.80 -6.21 -4.90
CA ASN A 328 -6.33 -5.31 -5.93
C ASN A 328 -5.80 -6.02 -7.19
N THR A 329 -6.04 -5.43 -8.35
CA THR A 329 -5.38 -5.83 -9.61
C THR A 329 -3.97 -5.24 -9.66
N SER A 330 -3.09 -5.82 -10.48
CA SER A 330 -1.74 -5.27 -10.66
C SER A 330 -1.74 -3.83 -11.21
N ASN A 331 -2.76 -3.50 -12.00
CA ASN A 331 -3.14 -2.16 -12.46
C ASN A 331 -4.60 -2.19 -12.93
N MET A 332 -5.19 -1.06 -13.29
CA MET A 332 -6.61 -0.98 -13.69
C MET A 332 -7.01 -1.76 -14.96
N PHE A 333 -6.06 -2.14 -15.83
CA PHE A 333 -6.32 -2.87 -17.08
C PHE A 333 -5.96 -4.36 -17.01
N SER A 334 -5.29 -4.78 -15.93
CA SER A 334 -4.87 -6.16 -15.74
C SER A 334 -5.86 -6.92 -14.88
N SER A 335 -6.10 -8.19 -15.23
CA SER A 335 -6.87 -9.11 -14.39
C SER A 335 -6.01 -9.79 -13.31
N LYS A 336 -4.67 -9.75 -13.44
CA LYS A 336 -3.73 -10.33 -12.47
C LYS A 336 -3.83 -9.61 -11.12
N LEU A 337 -3.59 -10.33 -10.03
CA LEU A 337 -3.55 -9.72 -8.70
C LEU A 337 -2.30 -8.87 -8.56
N SER A 338 -2.38 -7.79 -7.78
CA SER A 338 -1.17 -7.06 -7.41
C SER A 338 -0.33 -7.89 -6.44
N VAL A 339 0.98 -7.86 -6.63
CA VAL A 339 1.94 -8.44 -5.68
C VAL A 339 2.22 -7.42 -4.57
N ALA A 340 1.90 -7.79 -3.34
CA ALA A 340 2.15 -7.02 -2.12
C ALA A 340 3.58 -7.20 -1.60
N TYR A 341 4.21 -8.32 -1.88
CA TYR A 341 5.58 -8.57 -1.46
C TYR A 341 6.27 -9.57 -2.38
N PHE A 342 7.54 -9.32 -2.72
CA PHE A 342 8.40 -10.26 -3.44
C PHE A 342 9.49 -10.73 -2.46
N TYR A 343 9.56 -12.04 -2.20
CA TYR A 343 10.55 -12.58 -1.26
C TYR A 343 11.98 -12.36 -1.76
N ASP A 344 12.22 -12.57 -3.05
CA ASP A 344 13.55 -12.40 -3.67
C ASP A 344 13.89 -10.93 -3.95
N SER A 345 12.93 -10.00 -3.84
CA SER A 345 13.15 -8.57 -4.12
C SER A 345 12.26 -7.68 -3.24
N PRO A 346 12.49 -7.63 -1.91
CA PRO A 346 11.58 -6.98 -0.96
C PRO A 346 11.34 -5.48 -1.22
N LYS A 347 12.30 -4.80 -1.87
CA LYS A 347 12.21 -3.37 -2.19
C LYS A 347 11.47 -3.08 -3.50
N LYS A 348 11.09 -4.09 -4.28
CA LYS A 348 10.51 -3.90 -5.63
C LYS A 348 9.18 -3.16 -5.59
N VAL A 349 8.30 -3.50 -4.65
CA VAL A 349 7.01 -2.80 -4.51
C VAL A 349 7.23 -1.37 -4.05
N GLN A 350 8.03 -1.14 -3.00
CA GLN A 350 8.41 0.21 -2.56
C GLN A 350 8.93 1.07 -3.72
N ARG A 351 9.84 0.51 -4.53
CA ARG A 351 10.42 1.17 -5.70
C ARG A 351 9.38 1.54 -6.73
N ARG A 352 8.49 0.60 -7.09
CA ARG A 352 7.39 0.83 -8.05
C ARG A 352 6.47 1.95 -7.61
N ARG A 353 6.10 1.96 -6.32
CA ARG A 353 5.24 3.00 -5.75
C ARG A 353 5.87 4.37 -5.78
N MET A 354 7.15 4.44 -5.39
CA MET A 354 7.88 5.71 -5.41
C MET A 354 7.89 6.30 -6.82
N VAL A 355 8.24 5.49 -7.83
CA VAL A 355 8.26 5.98 -9.21
C VAL A 355 6.87 6.38 -9.69
N ALA A 356 5.82 5.60 -9.41
CA ALA A 356 4.46 5.96 -9.79
C ALA A 356 4.01 7.28 -9.12
N GLN A 357 4.36 7.48 -7.86
CA GLN A 357 4.09 8.70 -7.10
C GLN A 357 4.81 9.91 -7.71
N LEU A 358 6.10 9.78 -8.04
CA LEU A 358 6.87 10.85 -8.69
C LEU A 358 6.42 11.12 -10.13
N ALA A 359 6.11 10.08 -10.90
CA ALA A 359 5.59 10.21 -12.26
C ALA A 359 4.29 11.03 -12.28
N ARG A 360 3.43 10.93 -11.26
CA ARG A 360 2.23 11.77 -11.13
C ARG A 360 2.57 13.25 -10.96
N LEU A 361 3.63 13.59 -10.22
CA LEU A 361 4.16 14.95 -10.20
C LEU A 361 4.73 15.34 -11.58
N GLY A 362 5.44 14.44 -12.25
CA GLY A 362 5.97 14.61 -13.60
C GLY A 362 4.89 14.97 -14.64
N LEU A 363 3.75 14.26 -14.62
CA LEU A 363 2.59 14.51 -15.49
C LEU A 363 2.03 15.92 -15.36
N SER A 364 2.19 16.56 -14.20
CA SER A 364 1.75 17.95 -14.02
C SER A 364 2.51 18.92 -14.96
N PHE A 365 3.71 18.55 -15.40
CA PHE A 365 4.57 19.34 -16.28
C PHE A 365 4.39 19.02 -17.76
N ILE A 366 3.80 17.89 -18.11
CA ILE A 366 3.52 17.54 -19.50
C ILE A 366 2.35 18.38 -20.04
N PRO A 367 2.50 19.07 -21.19
CA PRO A 367 1.41 19.82 -21.81
C PRO A 367 0.46 18.84 -22.52
N MET A 368 -0.55 18.35 -21.80
CA MET A 368 -1.58 17.49 -22.36
C MET A 368 -2.98 17.86 -21.83
N GLY A 369 -4.02 17.47 -22.58
CA GLY A 369 -5.41 17.75 -22.21
C GLY A 369 -5.80 17.11 -20.88
N SER A 370 -6.67 17.78 -20.11
CA SER A 370 -7.11 17.33 -18.78
C SER A 370 -7.72 15.93 -18.77
N PHE A 371 -8.45 15.56 -19.84
CA PHE A 371 -9.00 14.22 -20.02
C PHE A 371 -7.91 13.13 -20.01
N MET A 372 -6.84 13.33 -20.80
CA MET A 372 -5.73 12.37 -20.86
C MET A 372 -4.96 12.32 -19.54
N LYS A 373 -4.74 13.48 -18.90
CA LYS A 373 -4.13 13.53 -17.55
C LYS A 373 -4.92 12.70 -16.55
N GLY A 374 -6.25 12.81 -16.54
CA GLY A 374 -7.11 12.04 -15.64
C GLY A 374 -6.97 10.53 -15.82
N ILE A 375 -6.96 10.04 -17.07
CA ILE A 375 -6.79 8.60 -17.35
C ILE A 375 -5.43 8.10 -16.84
N ILE A 376 -4.36 8.86 -17.08
CA ILE A 376 -3.01 8.46 -16.67
C ILE A 376 -2.88 8.54 -15.14
N ASP A 377 -3.43 9.58 -14.51
CA ASP A 377 -3.44 9.71 -13.06
C ASP A 377 -4.15 8.52 -12.40
N ASP A 378 -5.31 8.10 -12.93
CA ASP A 378 -6.03 6.93 -12.44
C ASP A 378 -5.23 5.64 -12.66
N TYR A 379 -4.54 5.53 -13.80
CA TYR A 379 -3.64 4.40 -14.09
C TYR A 379 -2.47 4.34 -13.09
N LEU A 380 -1.79 5.45 -12.82
CA LEU A 380 -0.70 5.51 -11.84
C LEU A 380 -1.19 5.17 -10.44
N ASP A 381 -2.33 5.72 -10.03
CA ASP A 381 -2.95 5.44 -8.73
C ASP A 381 -3.32 3.94 -8.61
N SER A 382 -3.70 3.29 -9.71
CA SER A 382 -4.11 1.88 -9.72
C SER A 382 -3.00 0.90 -9.31
N PHE A 383 -1.73 1.27 -9.47
CA PHE A 383 -0.60 0.40 -9.10
C PHE A 383 -0.41 0.22 -7.61
N TYR A 384 -0.90 1.17 -6.81
CA TYR A 384 -0.49 1.23 -5.41
C TYR A 384 -1.52 1.79 -4.44
N ARG A 385 -2.39 2.73 -4.85
CA ARG A 385 -3.20 3.48 -3.89
C ARG A 385 -4.08 2.56 -3.04
N GLN A 386 -4.80 1.64 -3.67
CA GLN A 386 -5.67 0.72 -2.94
C GLN A 386 -4.87 -0.41 -2.24
N GLN A 387 -3.75 -0.82 -2.85
CA GLN A 387 -2.87 -1.83 -2.28
C GLN A 387 -2.22 -1.37 -0.97
N THR A 388 -1.75 -0.12 -0.92
CA THR A 388 -1.22 0.48 0.30
C THR A 388 -2.26 0.45 1.41
N LEU A 389 -3.55 0.64 1.11
CA LEU A 389 -4.60 0.65 2.14
C LEU A 389 -4.85 -0.75 2.72
N SER A 390 -4.97 -1.77 1.87
CA SER A 390 -5.18 -3.16 2.31
C SER A 390 -4.00 -3.69 3.12
N GLU A 391 -2.79 -3.16 2.90
CA GLU A 391 -1.56 -3.63 3.56
C GLU A 391 -1.54 -3.43 5.07
N GLY A 392 -2.46 -2.65 5.63
CA GLY A 392 -2.65 -2.61 7.08
C GLY A 392 -2.99 -3.99 7.64
N ALA A 393 -3.76 -4.81 6.91
CA ALA A 393 -4.04 -6.18 7.31
C ALA A 393 -2.79 -7.07 7.23
N LEU A 394 -1.97 -6.89 6.18
CA LEU A 394 -0.71 -7.61 6.02
C LEU A 394 0.28 -7.25 7.13
N TYR A 395 0.36 -5.97 7.49
CA TYR A 395 1.14 -5.51 8.61
C TYR A 395 0.68 -6.15 9.92
N GLY A 396 -0.64 -6.13 10.19
CA GLY A 396 -1.20 -6.77 11.40
C GLY A 396 -0.87 -8.26 11.49
N TYR A 397 -0.83 -8.96 10.36
CA TYR A 397 -0.43 -10.36 10.28
C TYR A 397 1.04 -10.57 10.68
N PHE A 398 1.97 -9.83 10.08
CA PHE A 398 3.39 -9.99 10.44
C PHE A 398 3.68 -9.49 11.85
N GLU A 399 2.95 -8.47 12.32
CA GLU A 399 3.00 -7.99 13.69
C GLU A 399 2.55 -9.05 14.70
N SER A 400 1.44 -9.75 14.44
CA SER A 400 0.96 -10.83 15.30
C SER A 400 1.82 -12.10 15.24
N MET A 401 2.66 -12.26 14.21
CA MET A 401 3.66 -13.32 14.13
C MET A 401 5.01 -12.94 14.76
N GLY A 402 5.23 -11.68 15.12
CA GLY A 402 6.53 -11.19 15.63
C GLY A 402 7.62 -11.11 14.54
N ASP A 403 7.24 -10.93 13.28
CA ASP A 403 8.17 -10.86 12.16
C ASP A 403 8.66 -9.42 11.89
N ASP A 404 9.65 -9.00 12.69
CA ASP A 404 10.20 -7.64 12.66
C ASP A 404 10.85 -7.26 11.31
N GLU A 405 11.37 -8.25 10.57
CA GLU A 405 11.99 -8.02 9.26
C GLU A 405 10.92 -7.61 8.24
N PHE A 406 9.84 -8.39 8.15
CA PHE A 406 8.72 -8.08 7.26
C PHE A 406 8.05 -6.76 7.62
N ILE A 407 7.82 -6.53 8.91
CA ILE A 407 7.28 -5.28 9.44
C ILE A 407 8.14 -4.10 8.96
N THR A 408 9.46 -4.19 9.07
CA THR A 408 10.38 -3.12 8.65
C THR A 408 10.29 -2.82 7.14
N VAL A 409 10.12 -3.85 6.31
CA VAL A 409 9.94 -3.65 4.86
C VAL A 409 8.59 -3.01 4.56
N LEU A 410 7.51 -3.50 5.17
CA LEU A 410 6.16 -2.96 4.95
C LEU A 410 6.07 -1.48 5.36
N LYS A 411 6.64 -1.08 6.50
CA LYS A 411 6.70 0.34 6.91
C LYS A 411 7.30 1.23 5.82
N LYS A 412 8.41 0.79 5.23
CA LYS A 412 9.09 1.51 4.15
C LYS A 412 8.29 1.53 2.85
N GLN A 413 7.49 0.50 2.59
CA GLN A 413 6.69 0.35 1.39
C GLN A 413 5.38 1.15 1.40
N VAL A 414 4.85 1.53 2.58
CA VAL A 414 3.65 2.37 2.69
C VAL A 414 3.86 3.76 2.08
N LEU A 415 5.11 4.29 2.11
CA LEU A 415 5.47 5.63 1.63
C LEU A 415 4.65 6.77 2.26
N ASN A 416 4.08 6.54 3.45
CA ASN A 416 3.36 7.53 4.21
C ASN A 416 4.18 7.94 5.44
N PRO A 417 4.77 9.15 5.48
CA PRO A 417 5.59 9.58 6.60
C PRO A 417 4.77 10.06 7.81
N PHE A 418 3.44 10.13 7.68
CA PHE A 418 2.53 10.35 8.80
C PHE A 418 2.16 9.05 9.54
N GLU A 419 2.63 7.93 9.01
CA GLU A 419 2.41 6.60 9.56
C GLU A 419 3.38 6.38 10.73
N THR A 420 2.84 6.08 11.90
CA THR A 420 3.60 5.91 13.15
C THR A 420 3.61 4.44 13.55
N LEU A 421 4.21 3.62 12.69
CA LEU A 421 4.29 2.17 12.88
C LEU A 421 5.52 1.76 13.67
#